data_AF-A0A352FDA0-F1
#
_entry.id   AF-A0A352FDA0-F1
#
_cell.length_a   1.000
_cell.length_b   1.000
_cell.length_c   1.000
_cell.angle_alpha   90.00
_cell.angle_beta   90.00
_cell.angle_gamma   90.00
#
_symmetry.space_group_name_H-M   'P 1'
#
loop_
_entity.id
_entity.type
_entity.pdbx_description
1 polymer ?
#
loop_
_entity_poly.entity_id
_entity_poly.type
_entity_poly.pdbx_seq_one_letter_code
_entity_poly.pdbx_strand_id
1 'polypeptide(L)'
;MVRHYERLDQMKVNYRVPTPVTRAESFVFTDSLVISLHNSVLGAEILYSLDGSDPMTGGQVYTEPLVIRKSILIKAVTRMKSGHASVPVEIKTEMR
;
A
#
# COMPACT_ATOMS: atom_id res chain seq x y z
N MET A 1 -8.16 -19.47 -7.21
CA MET A 1 -8.34 -18.00 -7.34
C MET A 1 -6.92 -17.44 -7.38
N VAL A 2 -6.37 -16.81 -8.44
CA VAL A 2 -6.80 -15.67 -9.25
C VAL A 2 -6.04 -15.71 -10.60
N ARG A 3 -6.61 -16.30 -11.66
CA ARG A 3 -5.96 -16.45 -13.00
C ARG A 3 -6.39 -15.38 -14.02
N HIS A 4 -7.25 -14.44 -13.62
CA HIS A 4 -7.90 -13.53 -14.57
C HIS A 4 -7.09 -12.26 -14.84
N TYR A 5 -6.17 -11.85 -13.96
CA TYR A 5 -5.32 -10.68 -14.20
C TYR A 5 -4.37 -10.88 -15.39
N GLU A 6 -3.86 -12.09 -15.60
CA GLU A 6 -2.98 -12.41 -16.75
C GLU A 6 -3.70 -12.23 -18.10
N ARG A 7 -4.99 -12.59 -18.18
CA ARG A 7 -5.79 -12.34 -19.39
C ARG A 7 -6.07 -10.86 -19.61
N LEU A 8 -6.35 -10.10 -18.54
CA LEU A 8 -6.60 -8.66 -18.64
C LEU A 8 -5.36 -7.90 -19.13
N ASP A 9 -4.18 -8.33 -18.68
CA ASP A 9 -2.88 -7.82 -19.13
C ASP A 9 -2.65 -8.09 -20.63
N GLN A 10 -2.89 -9.34 -21.08
CA GLN A 10 -2.82 -9.69 -22.51
C GLN A 10 -3.83 -8.94 -23.37
N MET A 11 -4.98 -8.57 -22.82
CA MET A 11 -6.03 -7.83 -23.53
C MET A 11 -5.84 -6.31 -23.49
N LYS A 12 -4.76 -5.78 -22.87
CA LYS A 12 -4.53 -4.34 -22.65
C LYS A 12 -5.75 -3.61 -22.05
N VAL A 13 -6.53 -4.31 -21.22
CA VAL A 13 -7.68 -3.68 -20.55
C VAL A 13 -7.16 -2.78 -19.45
N ASN A 14 -7.69 -1.56 -19.32
CA ASN A 14 -7.38 -0.70 -18.19
C ASN A 14 -8.07 -1.25 -16.93
N TYR A 15 -7.40 -2.15 -16.20
CA TYR A 15 -7.91 -2.73 -14.96
C TYR A 15 -7.34 -2.01 -13.74
N ARG A 16 -8.15 -1.86 -12.70
CA ARG A 16 -7.68 -1.31 -11.42
C ARG A 16 -6.98 -2.39 -10.62
N VAL A 17 -5.75 -2.11 -10.21
CA VAL A 17 -5.02 -2.92 -9.23
C VAL A 17 -5.64 -2.67 -7.84
N PRO A 18 -5.98 -3.73 -7.08
CA PRO A 18 -6.40 -3.59 -5.70
C PRO A 18 -5.39 -2.80 -4.88
N THR A 19 -5.87 -1.82 -4.12
CA THR A 19 -5.05 -1.09 -3.15
C THR A 19 -4.55 -2.04 -2.05
N PRO A 20 -3.42 -1.72 -1.41
CA PRO A 20 -2.98 -2.47 -0.25
C PRO A 20 -4.02 -2.27 0.84
N VAL A 21 -4.39 -3.37 1.47
CA VAL A 21 -5.41 -3.38 2.50
C VAL A 21 -4.69 -3.21 3.84
N THR A 22 -5.34 -2.47 4.73
CA THR A 22 -4.89 -2.17 6.08
C THR A 22 -6.09 -2.32 7.01
N ARG A 23 -5.84 -2.49 8.32
CA ARG A 23 -6.91 -2.57 9.32
C ARG A 23 -7.79 -1.31 9.32
N ALA A 24 -7.18 -0.14 9.14
CA ALA A 24 -7.83 1.15 9.09
C ALA A 24 -7.00 2.15 8.29
N GLU A 25 -7.64 3.19 7.77
CA GLU A 25 -6.98 4.32 7.10
C GLU A 25 -6.65 5.45 8.09
N SER A 26 -7.17 5.37 9.32
CA SER A 26 -6.83 6.27 10.41
C SER A 26 -6.52 5.48 11.67
N PHE A 27 -5.42 5.85 12.32
CA PHE A 27 -5.01 5.25 13.58
C PHE A 27 -4.71 6.32 14.60
N VAL A 28 -5.15 6.07 15.83
CA VAL A 28 -4.87 6.92 16.98
C VAL A 28 -4.12 6.10 18.01
N PHE A 29 -2.98 6.59 18.49
CA PHE A 29 -2.12 5.86 19.43
C PHE A 29 -1.47 6.81 20.44
N THR A 30 -0.99 6.27 21.57
CA THR A 30 -0.42 7.06 22.67
C THR A 30 1.09 6.85 22.84
N ASP A 31 1.63 5.70 22.43
CA ASP A 31 3.06 5.38 22.56
C ASP A 31 3.65 4.94 21.23
N SER A 32 3.19 3.79 20.72
CA SER A 32 3.56 3.28 19.41
C SER A 32 2.40 2.54 18.74
N LEU A 33 2.42 2.55 17.41
CA LEU A 33 1.43 1.90 16.55
C LEU A 33 2.13 0.98 15.57
N VAL A 34 1.65 -0.25 15.44
CA VAL A 34 2.14 -1.19 14.43
C VAL A 34 1.11 -1.28 13.31
N ILE A 35 1.53 -0.95 12.09
CA ILE A 35 0.69 -1.04 10.89
C ILE A 35 1.12 -2.25 10.07
N SER A 36 0.18 -3.15 9.85
CA SER A 36 0.33 -4.29 8.96
C SER A 36 -0.39 -4.02 7.65
N LEU A 37 0.36 -4.03 6.55
CA LEU A 37 -0.18 -3.90 5.20
C LEU A 37 -0.26 -5.29 4.57
N HIS A 38 -1.35 -5.56 3.86
CA HIS A 38 -1.52 -6.79 3.11
C HIS A 38 -1.91 -6.50 1.68
N ASN A 39 -1.35 -7.26 0.74
CA ASN A 39 -1.78 -7.21 -0.65
C ASN A 39 -2.83 -8.29 -0.88
N SER A 40 -3.73 -8.04 -1.81
CA SER A 40 -4.69 -9.04 -2.31
C SER A 40 -4.24 -9.64 -3.65
N VAL A 41 -3.05 -9.27 -4.13
CA VAL A 41 -2.54 -9.59 -5.47
C VAL A 41 -1.28 -10.44 -5.35
N LEU A 42 -1.40 -11.72 -5.67
CA LEU A 42 -0.27 -12.65 -5.69
C LEU A 42 0.85 -12.13 -6.62
N GLY A 43 2.06 -11.97 -6.07
CA GLY A 43 3.24 -11.53 -6.81
C GLY A 43 3.37 -10.01 -6.98
N ALA A 44 2.50 -9.20 -6.38
CA ALA A 44 2.67 -7.77 -6.29
C ALA A 44 3.48 -7.35 -5.05
N GLU A 45 4.17 -6.22 -5.14
CA GLU A 45 4.91 -5.60 -4.05
C GLU A 45 4.09 -4.43 -3.50
N ILE A 46 4.18 -4.16 -2.20
CA ILE A 46 3.57 -2.96 -1.61
C ILE A 46 4.68 -1.93 -1.42
N LEU A 47 4.48 -0.72 -1.94
CA LEU A 47 5.35 0.43 -1.73
C LEU A 47 4.67 1.37 -0.75
N TYR A 48 5.43 1.94 0.19
CA TYR A 48 4.92 2.92 1.14
C TYR A 48 5.84 4.13 1.29
N SER A 49 5.28 5.23 1.76
CA SER A 49 5.98 6.46 2.10
C SER A 49 5.47 6.96 3.43
N LEU A 50 6.37 7.38 4.32
CA LEU A 50 6.04 7.88 5.66
C LEU A 50 5.82 9.41 5.70
N ASP A 51 6.22 10.10 4.64
CA ASP A 51 6.20 11.57 4.55
C ASP A 51 5.00 12.10 3.74
N GLY A 52 4.05 11.23 3.39
CA GLY A 52 2.91 11.58 2.52
C GLY A 52 3.29 11.89 1.07
N SER A 53 4.55 11.71 0.70
CA SER A 53 5.07 11.82 -0.66
C SER A 53 4.69 10.61 -1.49
N ASP A 54 4.81 10.72 -2.82
CA ASP A 54 4.42 9.64 -3.73
C ASP A 54 5.30 8.38 -3.54
N PRO A 55 4.74 7.27 -3.04
CA PRO A 55 5.50 6.03 -2.84
C PRO A 55 5.94 5.37 -4.15
N MET A 56 5.40 5.78 -5.31
CA MET A 56 5.83 5.22 -6.60
C MET A 56 7.19 5.78 -7.05
N THR A 57 7.52 7.02 -6.69
CA THR A 57 8.76 7.70 -7.10
C THR A 57 9.85 7.61 -6.04
N GLY A 58 9.49 7.56 -4.76
CA GLY A 58 10.43 7.52 -3.65
C GLY A 58 9.99 6.67 -2.46
N GLY A 59 9.05 5.74 -2.67
CA GLY A 59 8.58 4.85 -1.62
C GLY A 59 9.54 3.71 -1.32
N GLN A 60 9.43 3.18 -0.11
CA GLN A 60 10.10 1.98 0.33
C GLN A 60 9.22 0.75 0.11
N VAL A 61 9.83 -0.39 -0.17
CA VAL A 61 9.08 -1.66 -0.28
C VAL A 61 8.72 -2.15 1.13
N TYR A 62 7.45 -2.48 1.32
CA TYR A 62 6.95 -3.07 2.54
C TYR A 62 7.37 -4.54 2.64
N THR A 63 8.25 -4.82 3.59
CA THR A 63 8.70 -6.19 3.92
C THR A 63 8.35 -6.59 5.34
N GLU A 64 8.19 -5.60 6.24
CA GLU A 64 7.97 -5.80 7.67
C GLU A 64 6.92 -4.82 8.21
N PRO A 65 6.25 -5.13 9.33
CA PRO A 65 5.30 -4.23 9.96
C PRO A 65 5.90 -2.85 10.27
N LEU A 66 5.16 -1.78 9.94
CA LEU A 66 5.63 -0.42 10.21
C LEU A 66 5.38 -0.04 11.66
N VAL A 67 6.41 0.40 12.37
CA VAL A 67 6.30 0.91 13.75
C VAL A 67 6.29 2.43 13.72
N ILE A 68 5.14 3.02 14.04
CA ILE A 68 4.92 4.46 14.05
C ILE A 68 4.94 4.96 15.49
N ARG A 69 5.71 6.03 15.74
CA ARG A 69 5.88 6.65 17.07
C ARG A 69 5.53 8.14 17.11
N LYS A 70 5.07 8.68 15.98
CA LYS A 70 4.68 10.09 15.83
C LYS A 70 3.57 10.22 14.80
N SER A 71 2.79 11.30 14.87
CA SER A 71 1.73 11.59 13.91
C SER A 71 2.31 11.90 12.52
N ILE A 72 2.13 10.98 11.58
CA ILE A 72 2.55 11.11 10.19
C ILE A 72 1.47 10.63 9.23
N LEU A 73 1.60 11.05 7.97
CA LEU A 73 0.73 10.60 6.88
C LEU A 73 1.48 9.58 6.04
N ILE A 74 0.98 8.35 6.04
CA ILE A 74 1.60 7.25 5.33
C ILE A 74 0.85 7.05 4.03
N LYS A 75 1.55 6.96 2.90
CA LYS A 75 0.93 6.57 1.63
C LYS A 75 1.38 5.18 1.24
N ALA A 76 0.48 4.31 0.78
CA ALA A 76 0.84 2.98 0.31
C ALA A 76 0.20 2.63 -1.04
N VAL A 77 0.90 1.87 -1.88
CA VAL A 77 0.40 1.40 -3.19
C VAL A 77 0.85 -0.02 -3.43
N THR A 78 0.03 -0.77 -4.17
CA THR A 78 0.37 -2.09 -4.68
C THR A 78 0.94 -1.94 -6.08
N ARG A 79 2.17 -2.40 -6.31
CA ARG A 79 2.85 -2.43 -7.61
C ARG A 79 2.95 -3.87 -8.12
N MET A 80 2.39 -4.13 -9.28
CA MET A 80 2.50 -5.42 -9.97
C MET A 80 3.79 -5.49 -10.79
N LYS A 81 4.27 -6.71 -11.04
CA LYS A 81 5.39 -6.97 -11.96
C LYS A 81 5.10 -6.54 -13.41
N SER A 82 3.84 -6.47 -13.83
CA SER A 82 3.42 -5.97 -15.14
C SER A 82 3.61 -4.46 -15.32
N GLY A 83 4.00 -3.73 -14.27
CA GLY A 83 4.15 -2.27 -14.29
C GLY A 83 2.89 -1.52 -13.87
N HIS A 84 1.76 -2.21 -13.68
CA HIS A 84 0.54 -1.61 -13.16
C HIS A 84 0.66 -1.33 -11.66
N ALA A 85 0.20 -0.17 -11.24
CA ALA A 85 0.14 0.22 -9.83
C ALA A 85 -1.30 0.53 -9.41
N SER A 86 -1.62 0.30 -8.14
CA SER A 86 -2.88 0.75 -7.56
C SER A 86 -2.84 2.26 -7.33
N VAL A 87 -4.01 2.83 -7.08
CA VAL A 87 -4.08 4.17 -6.49
C VAL A 87 -3.40 4.16 -5.11
N PRO A 88 -2.76 5.26 -4.68
CA PRO A 88 -2.18 5.35 -3.35
C PRO A 88 -3.29 5.45 -2.30
N VAL A 89 -3.21 4.61 -1.27
CA VAL A 89 -4.03 4.74 -0.06
C VAL A 89 -3.32 5.65 0.94
N GLU A 90 -4.07 6.54 1.58
CA GLU A 90 -3.55 7.46 2.59
C GLU A 90 -3.94 6.95 3.98
N ILE A 91 -2.95 6.75 4.84
CA ILE A 91 -3.09 6.22 6.19
C ILE A 91 -2.63 7.31 7.16
N LYS A 92 -3.58 7.94 7.83
CA LYS A 92 -3.32 9.00 8.80
C LYS A 92 -3.05 8.39 10.17
N THR A 93 -1.96 8.82 10.80
CA THR A 93 -1.64 8.42 12.16
C THR A 93 -1.63 9.65 13.06
N GLU A 94 -2.35 9.58 14.17
CA GLU A 94 -2.48 10.67 15.13
C GLU A 94 -2.02 10.20 16.52
N MET A 95 -1.17 10.99 17.15
CA MET A 95 -0.72 10.73 18.52
C MET A 95 -1.62 11.50 19.48
N ARG A 96 -2.17 10.81 20.47
CA ARG A 96 -3.02 11.37 21.54
C ARG A 96 -2.23 11.64 22.81
#